data_AF-A0A3D4CUG4-F1
#
_entry.id   AF-A0A3D4CUG4-F1
#
_cell.length_a   1.000
_cell.length_b   1.000
_cell.length_c   1.000
_cell.angle_alpha   90.00
_cell.angle_beta   90.00
_cell.angle_gamma   90.00
#
_symmetry.space_group_name_H-M   'P 1'
#
loop_
_entity.id
_entity.type
_entity.pdbx_description
1 polymer ?
#
loop_
_entity_poly.entity_id
_entity_poly.type
_entity_poly.pdbx_seq_one_letter_code
_entity_poly.pdbx_strand_id
1 'polypeptide(L)'
;PTLFWDLEGKGETQSFTITVDHDSPISVTEITCTSQQFEYDLEVVKPGWEYRIAVTPIHVKERAFGLLRIKNDCEFKKYGSAQGFMVIRVPKKSG
;
A
#
# COMPACT_ATOMS: atom_id res chain seq x y z
N PRO A 1 1.49 6.62 -1.40
CA PRO A 1 1.47 5.98 -2.73
C PRO A 1 0.02 5.71 -3.16
N THR A 2 -0.29 5.63 -4.45
CA THR A 2 -1.64 5.26 -4.90
C THR A 2 -1.56 4.19 -5.97
N LEU A 3 -2.25 3.07 -5.74
CA LEU A 3 -2.35 1.91 -6.61
C LEU A 3 -3.70 1.93 -7.32
N PHE A 4 -3.67 1.71 -8.63
CA PHE A 4 -4.86 1.72 -9.47
C PHE A 4 -5.01 0.39 -10.18
N TRP A 5 -6.21 -0.18 -10.09
CA TRP A 5 -6.62 -1.33 -10.88
C TRP A 5 -7.82 -0.95 -11.74
N ASP A 6 -7.88 -1.53 -12.92
CA ASP A 6 -9.02 -1.37 -13.80
C ASP A 6 -10.05 -2.48 -13.52
N LEU A 7 -11.31 -2.07 -13.42
CA LEU A 7 -12.47 -2.93 -13.26
C LEU A 7 -12.53 -3.94 -14.42
N GLU A 8 -12.74 -5.21 -14.10
CA GLU A 8 -12.69 -6.36 -15.03
C GLU A 8 -11.36 -6.50 -15.78
N GLY A 9 -10.34 -5.76 -15.35
CA GLY A 9 -8.99 -5.83 -15.89
C GLY A 9 -8.16 -6.91 -15.21
N LYS A 10 -6.85 -6.67 -15.12
CA LYS A 10 -5.95 -7.59 -14.43
C LYS A 10 -5.79 -7.17 -12.97
N GLY A 11 -6.19 -8.04 -12.05
CA GLY A 11 -5.94 -7.91 -10.60
C GLY A 11 -4.48 -8.19 -10.26
N GLU A 12 -3.54 -7.50 -10.90
CA GLU A 12 -2.11 -7.75 -10.72
C GLU A 12 -1.66 -7.28 -9.33
N THR A 13 -0.78 -8.05 -8.69
CA THR A 13 -0.13 -7.61 -7.46
C THR A 13 0.73 -6.38 -7.76
N GLN A 14 0.45 -5.29 -7.07
CA GLN A 14 1.26 -4.08 -7.14
C GLN A 14 2.04 -3.94 -5.85
N SER A 15 3.36 -3.82 -5.97
CA SER A 15 4.24 -3.61 -4.82
C SER A 15 4.89 -2.24 -4.87
N PHE A 16 5.06 -1.60 -3.71
CA PHE A 16 5.84 -0.38 -3.58
C PHE A 16 6.87 -0.52 -2.47
N THR A 17 8.01 0.12 -2.68
CA THR A 17 9.09 0.17 -1.69
C THR A 17 8.99 1.44 -0.89
N ILE A 18 9.13 1.31 0.42
CA ILE A 18 9.28 2.40 1.38
C ILE A 18 10.76 2.41 1.76
N THR A 19 11.47 3.42 1.31
CA THR A 19 12.81 3.74 1.76
C THR A 19 12.74 4.79 2.86
N VAL A 20 13.40 4.49 3.97
CA VAL A 20 13.58 5.40 5.09
C VAL A 20 14.88 6.16 4.86
N ASP A 21 14.74 7.43 4.51
CA ASP A 21 15.87 8.38 4.40
C ASP A 21 15.93 9.22 5.68
N HIS A 22 16.35 8.57 6.77
CA HIS A 22 16.48 9.20 8.08
C HIS A 22 17.75 8.69 8.78
N ASP A 23 18.34 9.49 9.66
CA ASP A 23 19.51 9.10 10.45
C ASP A 23 19.29 7.90 11.39
N SER A 24 18.04 7.54 11.67
CA SER A 24 17.68 6.46 12.60
C SER A 24 16.86 5.37 11.91
N PRO A 25 17.06 4.09 12.28
CA PRO A 25 16.28 2.99 11.72
C PRO A 25 14.82 3.12 12.16
N ILE A 26 13.90 3.11 11.19
CA ILE A 26 12.46 3.17 11.44
C ILE A 26 11.85 1.80 11.20
N SER A 27 11.22 1.23 12.23
CA SER A 27 10.49 -0.04 12.14
C SER A 27 9.01 0.17 11.82
N VAL A 28 8.49 -0.57 10.84
CA VAL A 28 7.04 -0.64 10.61
C VAL A 28 6.42 -1.43 11.77
N THR A 29 5.53 -0.80 12.51
CA THR A 29 4.91 -1.39 13.71
C THR A 29 3.54 -1.99 13.41
N GLU A 30 2.80 -1.37 12.49
CA GLU A 30 1.44 -1.77 12.18
C GLU A 30 1.09 -1.40 10.73
N ILE A 31 0.43 -2.32 10.03
CA ILE A 31 -0.21 -2.04 8.76
C ILE A 31 -1.68 -2.41 8.90
N THR A 32 -2.55 -1.50 8.48
CA THR A 32 -3.99 -1.70 8.49
C THR A 32 -4.54 -1.33 7.12
N CYS A 33 -5.44 -2.14 6.59
CA CYS A 33 -6.21 -1.80 5.41
C CYS A 33 -7.66 -1.57 5.82
N THR A 34 -8.28 -0.48 5.36
CA THR A 34 -9.70 -0.22 5.62
C THR A 34 -10.63 -1.07 4.77
N SER A 35 -10.12 -1.73 3.73
CA SER A 35 -10.91 -2.53 2.80
C SER A 35 -10.42 -3.97 2.79
N GLN A 36 -11.34 -4.90 3.02
CA GLN A 36 -11.05 -6.34 2.97
C GLN A 36 -10.88 -6.85 1.53
N GLN A 37 -11.16 -6.03 0.51
CA GLN A 37 -10.96 -6.42 -0.90
C GLN A 37 -9.51 -6.36 -1.36
N PHE A 38 -8.60 -5.91 -0.49
CA PHE A 38 -7.18 -5.85 -0.78
C PHE A 38 -6.41 -6.64 0.27
N GLU A 39 -5.73 -7.66 -0.20
CA GLU A 39 -4.72 -8.37 0.57
C GLU A 39 -3.40 -7.61 0.44
N TYR A 40 -2.64 -7.59 1.53
CA TYR A 40 -1.34 -6.92 1.55
C TYR A 40 -0.34 -7.78 2.31
N ASP A 41 0.90 -7.74 1.85
CA ASP A 41 2.03 -8.44 2.44
C ASP A 41 3.18 -7.44 2.63
N LEU A 42 3.81 -7.50 3.80
CA LEU A 42 4.96 -6.67 4.15
C LEU A 42 6.21 -7.55 4.11
N GLU A 43 7.04 -7.28 3.10
CA GLU A 43 8.37 -7.84 2.99
C GLU A 43 9.39 -6.86 3.57
N VAL A 44 10.13 -7.29 4.59
CA VAL A 44 11.20 -6.50 5.19
C VAL A 44 12.48 -6.75 4.39
N VAL A 45 12.81 -5.85 3.47
CA VAL A 45 14.03 -5.94 2.66
C VAL A 45 15.26 -5.61 3.51
N LYS A 46 15.17 -4.52 4.28
CA LYS A 46 16.22 -4.10 5.22
C LYS A 46 15.57 -3.51 6.48
N PRO A 47 15.61 -4.22 7.62
CA PRO A 47 14.96 -3.76 8.85
C PRO A 47 15.54 -2.40 9.26
N GLY A 48 14.66 -1.42 9.45
CA GLY A 48 15.00 -0.03 9.77
C GLY A 48 15.15 0.91 8.58
N TRP A 49 15.30 0.38 7.36
CA TRP A 49 15.76 1.17 6.21
C TRP A 49 14.90 0.99 4.95
N GLU A 50 14.50 -0.25 4.65
CA GLU A 50 13.80 -0.57 3.41
C GLU A 50 12.74 -1.63 3.65
N TYR A 51 11.52 -1.31 3.22
CA TYR A 51 10.36 -2.18 3.31
C TYR A 51 9.68 -2.24 1.96
N ARG A 52 9.19 -3.41 1.59
CA ARG A 52 8.40 -3.59 0.39
C ARG A 52 7.02 -4.07 0.78
N ILE A 53 6.01 -3.37 0.31
CA ILE A 53 4.62 -3.75 0.54
C ILE A 53 4.05 -4.20 -0.79
N ALA A 54 3.65 -5.46 -0.87
CA ALA A 54 2.91 -6.02 -1.98
C ALA A 54 1.41 -5.96 -1.66
N VAL A 55 0.60 -5.48 -2.60
CA VAL A 55 -0.85 -5.41 -2.46
C VAL A 55 -1.50 -6.13 -3.63
N THR A 56 -2.43 -7.02 -3.32
CA THR A 56 -3.18 -7.80 -4.29
C THR A 56 -4.68 -7.60 -4.04
N PRO A 57 -5.46 -7.10 -5.02
CA PRO A 57 -6.90 -7.08 -4.89
C PRO A 57 -7.45 -8.51 -5.00
N ILE A 58 -8.38 -8.89 -4.12
CA ILE A 58 -9.05 -10.21 -4.16
C ILE A 58 -9.79 -10.40 -5.49
N HIS A 59 -10.48 -9.34 -5.94
CA HIS A 59 -11.11 -9.30 -7.24
C HIS A 59 -11.24 -7.87 -7.75
N VAL A 60 -11.23 -7.71 -9.07
CA VAL A 60 -11.48 -6.44 -9.76
C VAL A 60 -12.87 -6.38 -10.40
N LYS A 61 -13.83 -7.15 -9.89
CA LYS A 61 -15.20 -7.24 -10.45
C LYS A 61 -16.09 -6.05 -10.08
N GLU A 62 -15.79 -5.39 -8.96
CA GLU A 62 -16.52 -4.24 -8.47
C GLU A 62 -15.57 -3.11 -8.09
N ARG A 63 -16.11 -1.89 -8.00
CA ARG A 63 -15.33 -0.72 -7.60
C ARG A 63 -15.02 -0.86 -6.11
N ALA A 64 -13.75 -0.76 -5.78
CA ALA A 64 -13.28 -0.82 -4.41
C ALA A 64 -12.33 0.34 -4.15
N PHE A 65 -12.42 0.86 -2.93
CA PHE A 65 -11.49 1.85 -2.42
C PHE A 65 -10.96 1.35 -1.08
N GLY A 66 -9.65 1.24 -0.97
CA GLY A 66 -8.97 0.85 0.25
C GLY A 66 -7.94 1.89 0.64
N LEU A 67 -7.89 2.19 1.93
CA LEU A 67 -6.81 2.98 2.51
C LEU A 67 -5.91 2.02 3.28
N LEU A 68 -4.67 1.89 2.82
CA LEU A 68 -3.60 1.22 3.53
C LEU A 68 -2.91 2.24 4.42
N ARG A 69 -3.00 2.06 5.73
CA ARG A 69 -2.33 2.90 6.71
C ARG A 69 -1.18 2.10 7.30
N ILE A 70 0.02 2.61 7.07
CA ILE A 70 1.25 2.06 7.59
C ILE A 70 1.69 2.97 8.72
N LYS A 71 1.83 2.41 9.91
CA LYS A 71 2.42 3.09 11.06
C LYS A 71 3.81 2.55 11.30
N ASN A 72 4.66 3.44 11.76
CA ASN A 72 6.04 3.14 12.04
C ASN A 72 6.47 3.83 13.33
N ASP A 73 7.49 3.27 13.98
CA ASP A 73 7.98 3.70 15.30
C ASP A 73 8.84 4.98 15.24
N CYS A 74 8.61 5.86 14.26
CA CYS A 74 9.39 7.08 14.16
C CYS A 74 8.95 8.07 15.23
N GLU A 75 9.92 8.58 15.99
CA GLU A 75 9.74 9.59 17.03
C GLU A 75 9.07 10.87 16.49
N PHE A 76 9.29 11.17 15.20
CA PHE A 76 8.66 12.28 14.51
C PHE A 76 7.27 11.91 13.98
N LYS A 77 6.21 12.41 14.65
CA LYS A 77 4.80 12.24 14.22
C LYS A 77 4.52 12.61 12.75
N LYS A 78 5.36 13.48 12.16
CA LYS A 78 5.24 13.89 10.75
C LYS A 78 5.65 12.77 9.77
N TYR A 79 6.52 11.84 10.19
CA TYR A 79 7.00 10.70 9.42
C TYR A 79 6.59 9.34 10.02
N GLY A 80 5.87 9.34 11.14
CA GLY A 80 5.35 8.15 11.85
C GLY A 80 4.18 7.43 11.17
N SER A 81 3.72 7.92 10.02
CA SER A 81 2.70 7.21 9.25
C SER A 81 2.80 7.46 7.74
N ALA A 82 2.75 6.38 6.97
CA ALA A 82 2.57 6.42 5.52
C ALA A 82 1.15 5.96 5.14
N GLN A 83 0.62 6.54 4.06
CA GLN A 83 -0.69 6.19 3.53
C GLN A 83 -0.57 5.73 2.09
N GLY A 84 -1.09 4.53 1.82
CA GLY A 84 -1.30 3.96 0.51
C GLY A 84 -2.78 4.01 0.15
N PHE A 85 -3.13 4.51 -1.02
CA PHE A 85 -4.49 4.45 -1.53
C PHE A 85 -4.59 3.33 -2.57
N MET A 86 -5.67 2.55 -2.53
CA MET A 86 -5.91 1.44 -3.43
C MET A 86 -7.27 1.66 -4.07
N VAL A 87 -7.30 1.73 -5.40
CA VAL A 87 -8.51 2.12 -6.12
C VAL A 87 -8.74 1.17 -7.29
N ILE A 88 -9.86 0.45 -7.25
CA ILE A 88 -10.40 -0.25 -8.41
C ILE A 88 -11.35 0.71 -9.10
N ARG A 89 -10.89 1.28 -10.21
CA ARG A 89 -11.65 2.25 -11.01
C ARG A 89 -12.23 1.58 -12.24
N VAL A 90 -13.30 2.15 -12.78
CA VAL A 90 -13.74 1.75 -14.12
C VAL A 90 -12.66 2.14 -15.12
N PRO A 91 -12.22 1.23 -16.00
CA PRO A 91 -11.33 1.60 -17.08
C PRO A 91 -11.98 2.76 -17.85
N LYS A 92 -11.23 3.83 -18.11
CA LYS A 92 -11.73 4.88 -19.01
C LYS A 92 -12.02 4.20 -20.34
N LYS A 93 -13.30 4.01 -20.69
CA LYS A 93 -13.69 3.85 -22.09
C LYS A 93 -13.22 5.12 -22.78
N SER A 94 -12.13 5.04 -23.52
CA SER A 94 -11.84 5.98 -24.59
C SER A 94 -12.98 5.82 -25.59
N GLY A 95 -14.02 6.63 -25.41
CA GLY A 95 -15.09 6.81 -26.38
C GLY A 95 -14.65 7.76 -27.47
#